data_AF-A0A086P6L6-F1
#
_entry.id   AF-A0A086P6L6-F1
#
_cell.length_a   1.000
_cell.length_b   1.000
_cell.length_c   1.000
_cell.angle_alpha   90.00
_cell.angle_beta   90.00
_cell.angle_gamma   90.00
#
_symmetry.space_group_name_H-M   'P 1'
#
loop_
_entity.id
_entity.type
_entity.pdbx_description
1 polymer ?
#
loop_
_entity_poly.entity_id
_entity_poly.type
_entity_poly.pdbx_seq_one_letter_code
_entity_poly.pdbx_strand_id
1 'polypeptide(L)'
;MTAMMRSNDAYLGLPHDVFCFTVIQELVASELGLEVGEYTHMVGSMHLYDSDRGKAEQYISEGYQRAAEMPAMPGSEPFVMIGKLLAFERKARVNEESDPDAELGEDYWADLARLLQINFARDDQEIMEISARMRNNFYHSFIEDQRERKSEAARRAAAKVKVEQA
;
A
#
# COMPACT_ATOMS: atom_id res chain seq x y z
N MET A 1 6.48 -13.77 -15.81
CA MET A 1 5.00 -13.82 -15.97
C MET A 1 4.58 -12.80 -17.03
N THR A 2 3.58 -13.10 -17.85
CA THR A 2 3.05 -12.15 -18.85
C THR A 2 1.61 -11.80 -18.53
N ALA A 3 1.33 -10.52 -18.29
CA ALA A 3 -0.03 -9.99 -18.13
C ALA A 3 -0.49 -9.36 -19.46
N MET A 4 -1.66 -9.78 -19.95
CA MET A 4 -2.28 -9.22 -21.16
C MET A 4 -3.56 -8.47 -20.80
N MET A 5 -3.59 -7.17 -21.07
CA MET A 5 -4.74 -6.31 -20.79
C MET A 5 -5.28 -5.71 -22.08
N ARG A 6 -6.60 -5.67 -22.23
CA ARG A 6 -7.23 -5.05 -23.40
C ARG A 6 -7.11 -3.53 -23.40
N SER A 7 -7.15 -2.94 -22.21
CA SER A 7 -7.14 -1.51 -21.96
C SER A 7 -6.57 -1.28 -20.57
N ASN A 8 -5.73 -0.28 -20.39
CA ASN A 8 -5.16 0.08 -19.09
C ASN A 8 -4.96 1.60 -19.01
N ASP A 9 -5.42 2.17 -17.90
CA ASP A 9 -5.23 3.58 -17.55
C ASP A 9 -3.76 3.77 -17.13
N ALA A 10 -3.03 4.66 -17.80
CA ALA A 10 -1.61 4.85 -17.58
C ALA A 10 -1.26 5.56 -16.26
N TYR A 11 -2.20 6.33 -15.67
CA TYR A 11 -1.94 7.16 -14.50
C TYR A 11 -2.40 6.50 -13.21
N LEU A 12 -3.63 5.99 -13.17
CA LEU A 12 -4.20 5.31 -12.00
C LEU A 12 -4.17 3.79 -12.14
N GLY A 13 -4.39 3.24 -13.32
CA GLY A 13 -4.50 1.78 -13.49
C GLY A 13 -3.14 1.09 -13.39
N LEU A 14 -2.20 1.55 -14.22
CA LEU A 14 -0.91 0.92 -14.44
C LEU A 14 -0.11 0.69 -13.15
N PRO A 15 0.07 1.69 -12.24
CA PRO A 15 0.83 1.46 -11.01
C PRO A 15 0.20 0.38 -10.12
N HIS A 16 -1.14 0.37 -10.02
CA HIS A 16 -1.88 -0.62 -9.24
C HIS A 16 -1.79 -2.02 -9.86
N ASP A 17 -1.97 -2.12 -11.17
CA ASP A 17 -1.97 -3.39 -11.89
C ASP A 17 -0.57 -4.01 -11.90
N VAL A 18 0.47 -3.22 -12.18
CA VAL A 18 1.86 -3.69 -12.14
C VAL A 18 2.18 -4.22 -10.75
N PHE A 19 1.89 -3.47 -9.69
CA PHE A 19 2.09 -3.90 -8.32
C PHE A 19 1.36 -5.23 -8.03
N CYS A 20 0.05 -5.31 -8.31
CA CYS A 20 -0.74 -6.50 -8.02
C CYS A 20 -0.21 -7.73 -8.75
N PHE A 21 0.08 -7.60 -10.04
CA PHE A 21 0.58 -8.70 -10.85
C PHE A 21 1.98 -9.14 -10.40
N THR A 22 2.90 -8.21 -10.12
CA THR A 22 4.23 -8.60 -9.66
C THR A 22 4.21 -9.23 -8.26
N VAL A 23 3.31 -8.82 -7.38
CA VAL A 23 3.09 -9.51 -6.09
C VAL A 23 2.56 -10.93 -6.31
N ILE A 24 1.62 -11.13 -7.24
CA ILE A 24 1.14 -12.48 -7.59
C ILE A 24 2.27 -13.33 -8.16
N GLN A 25 3.12 -12.76 -9.02
CA GLN A 25 4.29 -13.45 -9.54
C GLN A 25 5.25 -13.88 -8.42
N GLU A 26 5.54 -12.99 -7.48
CA GLU A 26 6.42 -13.27 -6.35
C GLU A 26 5.82 -14.33 -5.41
N LEU A 27 4.52 -14.26 -5.12
CA LEU A 27 3.79 -15.28 -4.36
C LEU A 27 3.93 -16.67 -4.98
N VAL A 28 3.70 -16.78 -6.29
CA VAL A 28 3.79 -18.07 -7.01
C VAL A 28 5.24 -18.56 -7.08
N ALA A 29 6.21 -17.67 -7.32
CA ALA A 29 7.62 -18.03 -7.34
C ALA A 29 8.07 -18.54 -5.96
N SER A 30 7.70 -17.84 -4.89
CA SER A 30 8.01 -18.22 -3.51
C SER A 30 7.38 -19.55 -3.13
N GLU A 31 6.13 -19.82 -3.49
CA GLU A 31 5.46 -21.10 -3.22
C GLU A 31 6.15 -22.28 -3.92
N LEU A 32 6.67 -22.04 -5.12
CA LEU A 32 7.39 -23.05 -5.90
C LEU A 32 8.87 -23.16 -5.53
N GLY A 33 9.38 -22.32 -4.63
CA GLY A 33 10.81 -22.24 -4.29
C GLY A 33 11.68 -21.80 -5.48
N LEU A 34 11.16 -20.95 -6.36
CA LEU A 34 11.83 -20.44 -7.55
C LEU A 34 12.22 -18.97 -7.39
N GLU A 35 13.23 -18.53 -8.14
CA GLU A 35 13.57 -17.12 -8.26
C GLU A 35 12.52 -16.36 -9.09
N VAL A 36 12.32 -15.08 -8.78
CA VAL A 36 11.41 -14.20 -9.53
C VAL A 36 12.05 -13.85 -10.88
N GLY A 37 11.46 -14.35 -11.96
CA GLY A 37 11.88 -14.03 -13.32
C GLY A 37 11.34 -12.71 -13.87
N GLU A 38 11.44 -12.52 -15.19
CA GLU A 38 10.97 -11.31 -15.85
C GLU A 38 9.44 -11.18 -15.85
N TYR A 39 8.96 -9.94 -15.68
CA TYR A 39 7.56 -9.55 -15.84
C TYR A 39 7.36 -8.81 -17.16
N THR A 40 6.34 -9.21 -17.94
CA THR A 40 5.96 -8.54 -19.18
C THR A 40 4.52 -8.06 -19.10
N HIS A 41 4.29 -6.78 -19.33
CA HIS A 41 2.96 -6.18 -19.33
C HIS A 41 2.57 -5.74 -20.75
N MET A 42 1.58 -6.41 -21.34
CA MET A 42 1.12 -6.16 -22.69
C MET A 42 -0.27 -5.52 -22.65
N VAL A 43 -0.40 -4.31 -23.21
CA VAL A 43 -1.65 -3.55 -23.19
C VAL A 43 -2.11 -3.25 -24.61
N GLY A 44 -3.36 -3.57 -24.93
CA GLY A 44 -3.96 -3.23 -26.21
C GLY A 44 -4.18 -1.71 -26.38
N SER A 45 -4.79 -1.07 -25.38
CA SER A 45 -5.04 0.37 -25.34
C SER A 45 -4.52 0.98 -24.03
N MET A 46 -3.30 1.53 -24.05
CA MET A 46 -2.77 2.33 -22.94
C MET A 46 -3.18 3.79 -23.14
N HIS A 47 -3.89 4.35 -22.16
CA HIS A 47 -4.52 5.66 -22.31
C HIS A 47 -4.45 6.50 -21.03
N LEU A 48 -4.52 7.82 -21.19
CA LEU A 48 -4.62 8.80 -20.12
C LEU A 48 -5.94 9.54 -20.29
N TYR A 49 -6.76 9.62 -19.24
CA TYR A 49 -7.98 10.41 -19.27
C TYR A 49 -7.67 11.91 -19.20
N ASP A 50 -8.44 12.72 -19.94
CA ASP A 50 -8.28 14.18 -19.94
C ASP A 50 -8.47 14.79 -18.55
N SER A 51 -9.31 14.18 -17.71
CA SER A 51 -9.51 14.57 -16.30
C SER A 51 -8.24 14.52 -15.46
N ASP A 52 -7.30 13.64 -15.81
CA ASP A 52 -6.07 13.41 -15.05
C ASP A 52 -4.83 14.00 -15.73
N ARG A 53 -5.00 14.61 -16.90
CA ARG A 53 -3.91 15.23 -17.67
C ARG A 53 -3.10 16.23 -16.85
N GLY A 54 -3.77 17.13 -16.13
CA GLY A 54 -3.09 18.12 -15.29
C GLY A 54 -2.30 17.51 -14.13
N LYS A 55 -2.81 16.43 -13.53
CA LYS A 55 -2.12 15.72 -12.44
C LYS A 55 -0.92 14.93 -12.98
N ALA A 56 -1.05 14.33 -14.16
CA ALA A 56 0.05 13.65 -14.84
C ALA A 56 1.17 14.63 -15.22
N GLU A 57 0.82 15.81 -15.74
CA GLU A 57 1.78 16.88 -16.04
C GLU A 57 2.50 17.35 -14.77
N GLN A 58 1.77 17.53 -13.66
CA GLN A 58 2.34 17.86 -12.36
C GLN A 58 3.32 16.78 -11.89
N TYR A 59 2.92 15.50 -11.92
CA TYR A 59 3.76 14.38 -11.52
C TYR A 59 5.07 14.30 -12.33
N ILE A 60 5.00 14.53 -13.64
CA ILE A 60 6.20 14.58 -14.49
C ILE A 60 7.10 15.78 -14.10
N SER A 61 6.50 16.91 -13.72
CA SER A 61 7.23 18.13 -13.36
C SER A 61 7.98 18.06 -12.02
N GLU A 62 7.64 17.10 -11.14
CA GLU A 62 8.34 16.87 -9.86
C GLU A 62 9.82 16.49 -10.07
N GLY A 63 10.19 16.02 -11.26
CA GLY A 63 11.56 15.78 -11.65
C GLY A 63 12.09 14.44 -11.12
N TYR A 64 12.86 14.48 -10.03
CA TYR A 64 13.56 13.28 -9.55
C TYR A 64 12.61 12.31 -8.85
N GLN A 65 12.34 11.18 -9.51
CA GLN A 65 11.61 10.07 -8.94
C GLN A 65 12.59 9.16 -8.19
N ARG A 66 12.36 8.97 -6.89
CA ARG A 66 13.21 8.10 -6.06
C ARG A 66 13.08 6.66 -6.54
N ALA A 67 14.16 6.06 -6.99
CA ALA A 67 14.27 4.61 -7.08
C ALA A 67 14.31 4.04 -5.65
N ALA A 68 13.22 3.38 -5.25
CA ALA A 68 13.13 2.64 -4.02
C ALA A 68 12.64 1.24 -4.35
N GLU A 69 13.29 0.24 -3.78
CA GLU A 69 12.94 -1.16 -3.97
C GLU A 69 12.10 -1.64 -2.79
N MET A 70 11.04 -2.38 -3.10
CA MET A 70 10.28 -3.08 -2.08
C MET A 70 11.15 -4.16 -1.44
N PRO A 71 10.96 -4.47 -0.13
CA PRO A 71 11.57 -5.65 0.45
C PRO A 71 11.10 -6.91 -0.28
N ALA A 72 12.01 -7.84 -0.50
CA ALA A 72 11.68 -9.15 -1.07
C ALA A 72 10.77 -9.94 -0.12
N MET A 73 9.78 -10.63 -0.69
CA MET A 73 8.93 -11.54 0.07
C MET A 73 9.77 -12.68 0.65
N PRO A 74 9.58 -13.03 1.93
CA PRO A 74 10.25 -14.17 2.52
C PRO A 74 9.77 -15.50 1.92
N GLY A 75 10.64 -16.50 1.87
CA GLY A 75 10.34 -17.83 1.33
C GLY A 75 9.44 -18.72 2.21
N SER A 76 8.81 -18.18 3.24
CA SER A 76 7.94 -18.90 4.15
C SER A 76 6.53 -19.02 3.57
N GLU A 77 6.05 -20.26 3.40
CA GLU A 77 4.67 -20.66 3.00
C GLU A 77 3.73 -19.48 2.67
N PRO A 78 3.90 -18.82 1.51
CA PRO A 78 3.38 -17.48 1.27
C PRO A 78 1.84 -17.44 1.35
N PHE A 79 1.16 -18.49 0.90
CA PHE A 79 -0.30 -18.58 0.99
C PHE A 79 -0.81 -18.75 2.42
N VAL A 80 -0.05 -19.41 3.30
CA VAL A 80 -0.37 -19.48 4.74
C VAL A 80 -0.26 -18.09 5.36
N MET A 81 0.81 -17.36 5.03
CA MET A 81 1.03 -16.00 5.50
C MET A 81 -0.03 -15.02 4.98
N ILE A 82 -0.44 -15.13 3.71
CA ILE A 82 -1.59 -14.39 3.18
C ILE A 82 -2.87 -14.71 3.94
N GLY A 83 -3.12 -15.98 4.27
CA GLY A 83 -4.27 -16.38 5.09
C GLY A 83 -4.27 -15.70 6.47
N LYS A 84 -3.12 -15.64 7.14
CA LYS A 84 -2.94 -14.90 8.40
C LYS A 84 -3.13 -13.40 8.22
N LEU A 85 -2.54 -12.81 7.17
CA LEU A 85 -2.66 -11.38 6.88
C LEU A 85 -4.11 -10.97 6.62
N LEU A 86 -4.89 -11.79 5.91
CA LEU A 86 -6.33 -11.57 5.69
C LEU A 86 -7.14 -11.71 7.00
N ALA A 87 -6.76 -12.62 7.89
CA ALA A 87 -7.38 -12.72 9.21
C ALA A 87 -7.08 -11.48 10.06
N PHE A 88 -5.84 -11.02 10.00
CA PHE A 88 -5.40 -9.81 10.68
C PHE A 88 -6.12 -8.55 10.13
N GLU A 89 -6.25 -8.42 8.81
CA GLU A 89 -6.99 -7.31 8.17
C GLU A 89 -8.42 -7.21 8.71
N ARG A 90 -9.11 -8.33 8.85
CA ARG A 90 -10.48 -8.37 9.39
C ARG A 90 -10.55 -7.85 10.81
N LYS A 91 -9.59 -8.21 11.67
CA LYS A 91 -9.48 -7.69 13.04
C LYS A 91 -9.21 -6.19 13.06
N ALA A 92 -8.23 -5.73 12.27
CA ALA A 92 -7.88 -4.32 12.16
C ALA A 92 -9.06 -3.47 11.70
N ARG A 93 -9.84 -3.95 10.72
CA ARG A 93 -11.05 -3.29 10.21
C ARG A 93 -12.10 -3.02 11.28
N VAL A 94 -12.24 -3.90 12.27
CA VAL A 94 -13.19 -3.76 13.39
C VAL A 94 -12.56 -3.18 14.66
N ASN A 95 -11.31 -2.69 14.59
CA ASN A 95 -10.54 -2.17 15.73
C ASN A 95 -10.37 -3.19 16.88
N GLU A 96 -10.29 -4.48 16.56
CA GLU A 96 -9.91 -5.51 17.53
C GLU A 96 -8.41 -5.42 17.81
N GLU A 97 -8.02 -5.62 19.07
CA GLU A 97 -6.61 -5.59 19.48
C GLU A 97 -5.83 -6.73 18.81
N SER A 98 -4.78 -6.37 18.07
CA SER A 98 -3.95 -7.31 17.32
C SER A 98 -2.49 -6.87 17.33
N ASP A 99 -1.57 -7.84 17.39
CA ASP A 99 -0.14 -7.58 17.38
C ASP A 99 0.52 -8.16 16.13
N PRO A 100 0.97 -7.31 15.17
CA PRO A 100 1.65 -7.75 13.96
C PRO A 100 2.84 -8.67 14.21
N ASP A 101 3.68 -8.39 15.21
CA ASP A 101 4.89 -9.17 15.48
C ASP A 101 4.53 -10.56 16.02
N ALA A 102 3.55 -10.66 16.90
CA ALA A 102 3.13 -11.94 17.47
C ALA A 102 2.37 -12.83 16.48
N GLU A 103 1.54 -12.25 15.61
CA GLU A 103 0.68 -13.01 14.70
C GLU A 103 1.36 -13.39 13.37
N LEU A 104 2.22 -12.51 12.83
CA LEU A 104 2.88 -12.70 11.54
C LEU A 104 4.36 -13.08 11.68
N GLY A 105 5.03 -12.65 12.74
CA GLY A 105 6.41 -13.01 13.05
C GLY A 105 7.46 -12.31 12.20
N GLU A 106 7.43 -12.51 10.89
CA GLU A 106 8.46 -12.01 9.97
C GLU A 106 8.25 -10.54 9.61
N ASP A 107 9.36 -9.81 9.53
CA ASP A 107 9.41 -8.36 9.35
C ASP A 107 8.60 -7.88 8.14
N TYR A 108 8.69 -8.57 7.00
CA TYR A 108 7.92 -8.27 5.79
C TYR A 108 6.41 -8.31 6.03
N TRP A 109 5.92 -9.43 6.61
CA TRP A 109 4.49 -9.64 6.84
C TRP A 109 3.96 -8.77 7.98
N ALA A 110 4.77 -8.56 9.02
CA ALA A 110 4.43 -7.69 10.13
C ALA A 110 4.33 -6.22 9.68
N ASP A 111 5.22 -5.74 8.80
CA ASP A 111 5.13 -4.39 8.25
C ASP A 111 3.87 -4.22 7.36
N LEU A 112 3.51 -5.21 6.54
CA LEU A 112 2.25 -5.17 5.80
C LEU A 112 1.03 -5.11 6.73
N ALA A 113 1.04 -5.89 7.81
CA ALA A 113 0.00 -5.85 8.83
C ALA A 113 -0.08 -4.46 9.53
N ARG A 114 1.05 -3.82 9.81
CA ARG A 114 1.09 -2.43 10.32
C ARG A 114 0.48 -1.43 9.33
N LEU A 115 0.75 -1.55 8.03
CA LEU A 115 0.13 -0.68 7.02
C LEU A 115 -1.40 -0.82 7.01
N LEU A 116 -1.91 -2.04 7.20
CA LEU A 116 -3.34 -2.28 7.35
C LEU A 116 -3.89 -1.64 8.63
N GLN A 117 -3.19 -1.71 9.77
CA GLN A 117 -3.58 -1.00 10.99
C GLN A 117 -3.60 0.53 10.75
N ILE A 118 -2.57 1.08 10.12
CA ILE A 118 -2.47 2.52 9.79
C ILE A 118 -3.67 2.96 8.95
N ASN A 119 -4.09 2.16 7.97
CA ASN A 119 -5.26 2.47 7.15
C ASN A 119 -6.55 2.59 7.98
N PHE A 120 -6.69 1.83 9.06
CA PHE A 120 -7.84 1.85 9.96
C PHE A 120 -7.65 2.70 11.22
N ALA A 121 -6.47 3.27 11.43
CA ALA A 121 -6.15 4.11 12.58
C ALA A 121 -7.08 5.33 12.67
N ARG A 122 -7.36 5.75 13.91
CA ARG A 122 -8.35 6.78 14.24
C ARG A 122 -7.79 8.18 14.05
N ASP A 123 -6.53 8.36 14.40
CA ASP A 123 -5.85 9.66 14.39
C ASP A 123 -4.35 9.55 14.06
N ASP A 124 -3.70 10.71 13.95
CA ASP A 124 -2.27 10.81 13.65
C ASP A 124 -1.38 10.20 14.75
N GLN A 125 -1.84 10.24 16.01
CA GLN A 125 -1.07 9.73 17.14
C GLN A 125 -0.95 8.20 17.07
N GLU A 126 -2.07 7.52 16.78
CA GLU A 126 -2.10 6.07 16.58
C GLU A 126 -1.23 5.66 15.38
N ILE A 127 -1.27 6.42 14.27
CA ILE A 127 -0.40 6.16 13.12
C ILE A 127 1.07 6.31 13.51
N MET A 128 1.43 7.32 14.29
CA MET A 128 2.81 7.54 14.74
C MET A 128 3.30 6.37 15.59
N GLU A 129 2.48 5.88 16.53
CA GLU A 129 2.80 4.75 17.40
C GLU A 129 3.01 3.45 16.60
N ILE A 130 2.15 3.18 15.61
CA ILE A 130 2.29 2.02 14.73
C ILE A 130 3.53 2.17 13.84
N SER A 131 3.73 3.35 13.25
CA SER A 131 4.84 3.63 12.33
C SER A 131 6.21 3.53 12.99
N ALA A 132 6.32 3.82 14.29
CA ALA A 132 7.55 3.69 15.06
C ALA A 132 8.07 2.25 15.15
N ARG A 133 7.20 1.26 14.90
CA ARG A 133 7.53 -0.17 14.89
C ARG A 133 7.84 -0.72 13.49
N MET A 134 7.76 0.10 12.44
CA MET A 134 8.09 -0.31 11.08
C MET A 134 9.57 -0.67 10.98
N ARG A 135 9.86 -1.77 10.27
CA ARG A 135 11.24 -2.25 10.10
C ARG A 135 11.84 -1.82 8.78
N ASN A 136 11.00 -1.58 7.78
CA ASN A 136 11.40 -1.05 6.48
C ASN A 136 10.90 0.38 6.23
N ASN A 137 11.81 1.25 5.80
CA ASN A 137 11.53 2.66 5.51
C ASN A 137 10.92 2.90 4.10
N PHE A 138 10.76 1.85 3.28
CA PHE A 138 10.15 1.94 1.96
C PHE A 138 8.75 2.57 2.02
N TYR A 139 7.98 2.24 3.05
CA TYR A 139 6.58 2.65 3.19
C TYR A 139 6.38 4.06 3.75
N HIS A 140 7.45 4.79 4.07
CA HIS A 140 7.37 6.08 4.76
C HIS A 140 6.50 7.11 4.02
N SER A 141 6.61 7.21 2.70
CA SER A 141 5.79 8.14 1.90
C SER A 141 4.29 7.85 2.02
N PHE A 142 3.90 6.58 2.08
CA PHE A 142 2.51 6.20 2.30
C PHE A 142 2.04 6.57 3.72
N ILE A 143 2.90 6.34 4.71
CA ILE A 143 2.58 6.64 6.11
C ILE A 143 2.35 8.15 6.27
N GLU A 144 3.24 8.99 5.74
CA GLU A 144 3.09 10.45 5.82
C GLU A 144 1.82 10.94 5.11
N ASP A 145 1.47 10.42 3.92
CA ASP A 145 0.22 10.76 3.24
C ASP A 145 -1.02 10.40 4.08
N GLN A 146 -1.02 9.24 4.77
CA GLN A 146 -2.11 8.88 5.69
C GLN A 146 -2.21 9.84 6.88
N ARG A 147 -1.07 10.21 7.47
CA ARG A 147 -0.99 11.17 8.58
C ARG A 147 -1.55 12.53 8.18
N GLU A 148 -1.12 13.05 7.03
CA GLU A 148 -1.61 14.31 6.48
C GLU A 148 -3.12 14.28 6.29
N ARG A 149 -3.67 13.23 5.64
CA ARG A 149 -5.12 13.07 5.43
C ARG A 149 -5.91 13.08 6.74
N LYS A 150 -5.45 12.37 7.77
CA LYS A 150 -6.12 12.32 9.09
C LYS A 150 -6.05 13.67 9.79
N SER A 151 -4.88 14.33 9.74
CA SER A 151 -4.71 15.66 10.32
C SER A 151 -5.61 16.70 9.66
N GLU A 152 -5.77 16.66 8.33
CA GLU A 152 -6.67 17.52 7.59
C GLU A 152 -8.14 17.26 7.92
N ALA A 153 -8.54 15.99 8.00
CA ALA A 153 -9.89 15.61 8.37
C ALA A 153 -10.25 16.13 9.78
N ALA A 154 -9.34 16.01 10.74
CA ALA A 154 -9.51 16.53 12.09
C ALA A 154 -9.63 18.07 12.10
N ARG A 155 -8.78 18.78 11.34
CA ARG A 155 -8.87 20.25 11.19
C ARG A 155 -10.21 20.70 10.60
N ARG A 156 -10.69 20.01 9.57
CA ARG A 156 -12.00 20.29 8.93
C ARG A 156 -13.16 20.02 9.88
N ALA A 157 -13.10 18.94 10.67
CA ALA A 157 -14.12 18.64 11.67
C ALA A 157 -14.18 19.71 12.77
N ALA A 158 -13.02 20.12 13.30
CA ALA A 158 -12.93 21.18 14.32
C ALA A 158 -13.44 22.54 13.81
N ALA A 159 -13.19 22.87 12.55
CA ALA A 159 -13.71 24.08 11.92
C ALA A 159 -15.25 24.07 11.80
N LYS A 160 -15.86 22.93 11.44
CA LYS A 160 -17.33 22.79 11.38
C LYS A 160 -17.99 22.97 12.75
N VAL A 161 -17.43 22.36 13.80
CA VAL A 161 -17.97 22.50 15.17
C VAL A 161 -17.94 23.96 15.65
N LYS A 162 -16.88 24.71 15.32
CA LYS A 162 -16.79 26.14 15.65
C LYS A 162 -17.82 27.01 14.92
N VAL A 163 -18.22 26.62 13.71
CA VAL A 163 -19.24 27.33 12.92
C VAL A 163 -20.65 27.01 13.40
N GLU A 164 -20.92 25.80 13.89
CA GLU A 164 -22.24 25.42 14.46
C GLU A 164 -22.48 25.97 15.87
N GLN A 165 -21.41 26.36 16.58
CA GLN A 165 -21.47 26.94 17.93
C GLN A 165 -21.48 28.48 17.94
N ALA A 166 -21.41 29.13 16.77
CA ALA A 166 -21.41 30.58 16.58
C ALA A 166 -22.74 31.05 15.98
#